data_AF-A0A7C3IT34-F1
#
_entry.id   AF-A0A7C3IT34-F1
#
_cell.length_a   1.000
_cell.length_b   1.000
_cell.length_c   1.000
_cell.angle_alpha   90.00
_cell.angle_beta   90.00
_cell.angle_gamma   90.00
#
_symmetry.space_group_name_H-M   'P 1'
#
loop_
_entity.id
_entity.type
_entity.pdbx_description
1 polymer ?
#
loop_
_entity_poly.entity_id
_entity_poly.type
_entity_poly.pdbx_seq_one_letter_code
_entity_poly.pdbx_strand_id
1 'polypeptide(L)'
;MKKLIWLSLALALGAQAVLAGGPPNRGDRGGPPDRQRWDQFRGDFFGGRPRGNAFDAVRRYFDLTPEQQAALAKLDEQRSLDEREALVELAKTLDKKYAALIVEALPAEQKAKYEQVLAALAARDEAHEAAQKEFRAALARIREAQGVTGRMSIYNLPNSKTDIVRTCVNVTEDQRAAMDGVQRDAWAGMRDKMRDVVRPQNWGDAEARQKFGEAMRKVREQVETQAAEGMVILLNEEQKKAYQTGAAALDAYNKKVAEADDACEKKLIELVGAEKAKALRAGWWQQVPPIIQPGGPPGGPPPKGDEAAPRATEF
;
A
#
# COMPACT_ATOMS: atom_id res chain seq x y z
N MET A 1 39.91 -12.65 23.02
CA MET A 1 39.22 -13.14 21.81
C MET A 1 38.15 -14.13 22.24
N LYS A 2 36.91 -13.66 22.49
CA LYS A 2 35.79 -14.45 23.02
C LYS A 2 34.48 -13.89 22.45
N LYS A 3 33.92 -14.48 21.38
CA LYS A 3 32.50 -14.43 21.00
C LYS A 3 32.25 -15.50 19.92
N LEU A 4 31.86 -16.71 20.31
CA LEU A 4 31.28 -17.74 19.42
C LEU A 4 30.83 -18.97 20.25
N ILE A 5 29.84 -18.77 21.12
CA ILE A 5 29.08 -19.86 21.76
C ILE A 5 27.70 -19.28 22.00
N TRP A 6 26.67 -19.67 21.23
CA TRP A 6 25.23 -19.63 21.59
C TRP A 6 24.36 -20.22 20.46
N LEU A 7 24.81 -21.29 19.80
CA LEU A 7 24.07 -21.93 18.69
C LEU A 7 23.87 -23.45 18.86
N SER A 8 23.93 -23.97 20.09
CA SER A 8 23.85 -25.41 20.33
C SER A 8 23.24 -25.75 21.69
N LEU A 9 21.94 -25.45 21.90
CA LEU A 9 21.18 -26.02 23.03
C LEU A 9 19.67 -25.77 22.87
N ALA A 10 19.00 -26.54 22.02
CA ALA A 10 17.56 -26.85 22.13
C ALA A 10 17.15 -27.89 21.06
N LEU A 11 17.95 -28.95 20.89
CA LEU A 11 17.60 -30.11 20.10
C LEU A 11 17.76 -31.32 21.03
N ALA A 12 16.68 -32.10 21.14
CA ALA A 12 16.53 -33.37 21.85
C ALA A 12 16.03 -33.32 23.31
N LEU A 13 14.74 -33.67 23.46
CA LEU A 13 14.08 -34.57 24.43
C LEU A 13 12.64 -34.04 24.59
N GLY A 14 11.53 -34.75 24.39
CA GLY A 14 11.16 -36.15 24.13
C GLY A 14 9.62 -36.14 24.18
N ALA A 15 8.92 -36.53 23.11
CA ALA A 15 8.29 -37.84 22.92
C ALA A 15 7.08 -38.14 23.84
N GLN A 16 5.87 -38.10 23.27
CA GLN A 16 4.82 -39.15 23.22
C GLN A 16 3.37 -38.65 23.33
N ALA A 17 2.65 -38.84 22.22
CA ALA A 17 1.29 -39.37 22.03
C ALA A 17 0.13 -38.95 22.95
N VAL A 18 -0.92 -38.36 22.35
CA VAL A 18 -2.30 -38.88 22.44
C VAL A 18 -3.02 -38.70 21.09
N LEU A 19 -3.55 -39.80 20.58
CA LEU A 19 -4.56 -39.91 19.52
C LEU A 19 -5.95 -39.61 20.11
N ALA A 20 -6.66 -38.64 19.54
CA ALA A 20 -8.13 -38.54 19.50
C ALA A 20 -8.43 -37.41 18.48
N GLY A 21 -9.16 -37.58 17.38
CA GLY A 21 -10.37 -38.38 17.22
C GLY A 21 -11.58 -37.44 17.27
N GLY A 22 -11.85 -36.70 16.19
CA GLY A 22 -13.06 -35.89 16.06
C GLY A 22 -13.12 -35.16 14.70
N PRO A 23 -14.12 -35.45 13.84
CA PRO A 23 -14.27 -34.76 12.55
C PRO A 23 -14.92 -33.38 12.76
N PRO A 24 -14.52 -32.32 12.04
CA PRO A 24 -15.27 -31.08 12.11
C PRO A 24 -16.51 -31.16 11.22
N ASN A 25 -17.65 -31.03 11.89
CA ASN A 25 -18.99 -30.77 11.37
C ASN A 25 -18.99 -29.76 10.21
N ARG A 26 -19.69 -30.14 9.12
CA ARG A 26 -20.45 -29.18 8.31
C ARG A 26 -21.61 -28.69 9.16
N GLY A 27 -21.62 -27.42 9.50
CA GLY A 27 -22.73 -26.77 10.20
C GLY A 27 -22.75 -25.29 9.86
N ASP A 28 -23.85 -24.87 9.25
CA ASP A 28 -24.22 -23.51 8.92
C ASP A 28 -23.93 -22.49 10.02
N ARG A 29 -23.35 -21.35 9.65
CA ARG A 29 -23.58 -20.07 10.33
C ARG A 29 -23.26 -18.90 9.39
N GLY A 30 -24.33 -18.28 8.89
CA GLY A 30 -24.29 -16.91 8.39
C GLY A 30 -23.93 -15.97 9.53
N GLY A 31 -22.68 -15.51 9.52
CA GLY A 31 -22.18 -14.38 10.28
C GLY A 31 -21.50 -13.40 9.31
N PRO A 32 -21.41 -12.11 9.66
CA PRO A 32 -20.75 -11.12 8.82
C PRO A 32 -19.31 -11.57 8.53
N PRO A 33 -18.74 -11.28 7.34
CA PRO A 33 -17.40 -11.76 7.02
C PRO A 33 -16.38 -11.09 7.96
N ASP A 34 -15.86 -11.88 8.89
CA ASP A 34 -14.78 -11.50 9.78
C ASP A 34 -13.58 -10.98 8.98
N ARG A 35 -12.92 -9.94 9.52
CA ARG A 35 -11.72 -9.29 8.99
C ARG A 35 -10.59 -10.28 8.61
N GLN A 36 -10.61 -11.51 9.11
CA GLN A 36 -9.64 -12.57 8.78
C GLN A 36 -9.72 -13.06 7.33
N ARG A 37 -10.88 -12.95 6.66
CA ARG A 37 -11.01 -13.42 5.26
C ARG A 37 -10.25 -12.53 4.28
N TRP A 38 -10.10 -11.23 4.58
CA TRP A 38 -9.32 -10.31 3.73
C TRP A 38 -7.81 -10.53 3.82
N ASP A 39 -7.30 -10.98 4.97
CA ASP A 39 -5.88 -11.37 5.10
C ASP A 39 -5.58 -12.69 4.39
N GLN A 40 -6.56 -13.61 4.32
CA GLN A 40 -6.41 -14.88 3.62
C GLN A 40 -6.44 -14.72 2.08
N PHE A 41 -7.18 -13.74 1.56
CA PHE A 41 -7.18 -13.42 0.11
C PHE A 41 -5.92 -12.66 -0.36
N ARG A 42 -5.10 -12.12 0.57
CA ARG A 42 -3.79 -11.52 0.23
C ARG A 42 -2.63 -12.50 0.23
N GLY A 43 -2.77 -13.66 0.89
CA GLY A 43 -1.69 -14.63 1.07
C GLY A 43 -1.47 -15.58 -0.11
N ASP A 44 -2.51 -15.92 -0.87
CA ASP A 44 -2.46 -17.07 -1.79
C ASP A 44 -2.44 -16.72 -3.28
N PHE A 45 -2.62 -15.44 -3.66
CA PHE A 45 -2.71 -15.06 -5.08
C PHE A 45 -1.35 -14.86 -5.79
N PHE A 46 -0.24 -14.79 -5.04
CA PHE A 46 1.12 -14.61 -5.57
C PHE A 46 2.11 -15.66 -5.00
N GLY A 47 1.82 -16.95 -5.23
CA GLY A 47 2.85 -17.94 -5.60
C GLY A 47 4.00 -18.24 -4.62
N GLY A 48 3.88 -17.95 -3.33
CA GLY A 48 4.86 -18.38 -2.33
C GLY A 48 4.16 -18.86 -1.09
N ARG A 49 4.25 -20.17 -0.77
CA ARG A 49 3.96 -20.62 0.60
C ARG A 49 4.76 -19.70 1.54
N PRO A 50 4.17 -19.10 2.58
CA PRO A 50 4.94 -18.32 3.53
C PRO A 50 6.02 -19.25 4.08
N ARG A 51 7.28 -19.01 3.70
CA ARG A 51 8.41 -19.67 4.35
C ARG A 51 8.29 -19.23 5.80
N GLY A 52 7.95 -20.17 6.69
CA GLY A 52 7.80 -19.87 8.11
C GLY A 52 9.05 -19.14 8.57
N ASN A 53 8.90 -17.89 8.99
CA ASN A 53 10.04 -17.08 9.39
C ASN A 53 10.39 -17.41 10.85
N ALA A 54 11.61 -17.06 11.29
CA ALA A 54 12.06 -17.38 12.65
C ALA A 54 11.14 -16.78 13.74
N PHE A 55 10.53 -15.62 13.48
CA PHE A 55 9.59 -14.98 14.40
C PHE A 55 8.26 -15.73 14.48
N ASP A 56 7.75 -16.24 13.36
CA ASP A 56 6.54 -17.06 13.29
C ASP A 56 6.75 -18.39 14.01
N ALA A 57 7.92 -18.99 13.87
CA ALA A 57 8.27 -20.20 14.61
C ALA A 57 8.32 -19.93 16.12
N VAL A 58 8.96 -18.84 16.54
CA VAL A 58 9.05 -18.48 17.97
C VAL A 58 7.68 -18.15 18.56
N ARG A 59 6.81 -17.43 17.84
CA ARG A 59 5.44 -17.10 18.29
C ARG A 59 4.50 -18.31 18.34
N ARG A 60 4.68 -19.29 17.45
CA ARG A 60 3.78 -20.46 17.34
C ARG A 60 4.15 -21.61 18.26
N TYR A 61 5.44 -21.78 18.56
CA TYR A 61 5.94 -22.96 19.26
C TYR A 61 6.46 -22.69 20.68
N PHE A 62 6.49 -21.43 21.14
CA PHE A 62 6.95 -21.07 22.48
C PHE A 62 5.96 -20.15 23.19
N ASP A 63 5.76 -20.40 24.48
CA ASP A 63 5.01 -19.50 25.36
C ASP A 63 5.90 -18.34 25.78
N LEU A 64 5.63 -17.17 25.21
CA LEU A 64 6.42 -15.95 25.43
C LEU A 64 5.81 -15.08 26.52
N THR A 65 6.64 -14.60 27.45
CA THR A 65 6.20 -13.58 28.42
C THR A 65 5.89 -12.26 27.73
N PRO A 66 5.10 -11.34 28.33
CA PRO A 66 4.82 -10.03 27.74
C PRO A 66 6.08 -9.23 27.39
N GLU A 67 7.13 -9.33 28.21
CA GLU A 67 8.42 -8.67 27.98
C GLU A 67 9.16 -9.28 26.78
N GLN A 68 9.14 -10.61 26.63
CA GLN A 68 9.73 -11.31 25.48
C GLN A 68 8.96 -11.03 24.18
N GLN A 69 7.63 -10.95 24.25
CA GLN A 69 6.79 -10.54 23.12
C GLN A 69 7.14 -9.13 22.67
N ALA A 70 7.31 -8.19 23.61
CA ALA A 70 7.72 -6.82 23.30
C ALA A 70 9.13 -6.75 22.70
N ALA A 71 10.08 -7.55 23.20
CA ALA A 71 11.44 -7.61 22.66
C ALA A 71 11.47 -8.21 21.23
N LEU A 72 10.72 -9.29 20.99
CA LEU A 72 10.58 -9.90 19.66
C LEU A 72 9.89 -8.96 18.68
N ALA A 73 8.91 -8.16 19.13
CA ALA A 73 8.27 -7.15 18.28
C ALA A 73 9.28 -6.09 17.79
N LYS A 74 10.20 -5.64 18.64
CA LYS A 74 11.28 -4.70 18.25
C LYS A 74 12.26 -5.32 17.25
N LEU A 75 12.62 -6.60 17.44
CA LEU A 75 13.51 -7.31 16.51
C LEU A 75 12.84 -7.57 15.14
N ASP A 76 11.54 -7.87 15.14
CA ASP A 76 10.76 -8.05 13.90
C ASP A 76 10.60 -6.71 13.14
N GLU A 77 10.50 -5.60 13.88
CA GLU A 77 10.54 -4.24 13.34
C GLU A 77 11.89 -3.94 12.69
N GLN A 78 13.00 -4.19 13.38
CA GLN A 78 14.34 -3.97 12.86
C GLN A 78 14.61 -4.83 11.60
N ARG A 79 14.27 -6.12 11.64
CA ARG A 79 14.37 -6.99 10.47
C ARG A 79 13.60 -6.43 9.27
N SER A 80 12.38 -5.95 9.48
CA SER A 80 11.57 -5.40 8.39
C SER A 80 12.17 -4.13 7.80
N LEU A 81 12.89 -3.32 8.59
CA LEU A 81 13.66 -2.17 8.11
C LEU A 81 14.87 -2.63 7.30
N ASP A 82 15.65 -3.57 7.81
CA ASP A 82 16.84 -4.12 7.15
C ASP A 82 16.48 -4.79 5.81
N GLU A 83 15.41 -5.60 5.76
CA GLU A 83 14.92 -6.22 4.52
C GLU A 83 14.52 -5.18 3.48
N ARG A 84 13.91 -4.07 3.90
CA ARG A 84 13.52 -2.99 3.01
C ARG A 84 14.73 -2.25 2.45
N GLU A 85 15.67 -1.89 3.30
CA GLU A 85 16.91 -1.25 2.87
C GLU A 85 17.66 -2.16 1.89
N ALA A 86 17.75 -3.45 2.19
CA ALA A 86 18.35 -4.43 1.29
C ALA A 86 17.61 -4.54 -0.06
N LEU A 87 16.27 -4.53 -0.09
CA LEU A 87 15.51 -4.57 -1.33
C LEU A 87 15.67 -3.28 -2.16
N VAL A 88 15.69 -2.11 -1.51
CA VAL A 88 15.91 -0.83 -2.19
C VAL A 88 17.33 -0.77 -2.76
N GLU A 89 18.34 -1.19 -2.00
CA GLU A 89 19.72 -1.25 -2.48
C GLU A 89 19.90 -2.29 -3.60
N LEU A 90 19.24 -3.44 -3.51
CA LEU A 90 19.23 -4.44 -4.58
C LEU A 90 18.60 -3.87 -5.85
N ALA A 91 17.44 -3.21 -5.75
CA ALA A 91 16.78 -2.56 -6.88
C ALA A 91 17.70 -1.51 -7.52
N LYS A 92 18.28 -0.60 -6.71
CA LYS A 92 19.27 0.40 -7.18
C LYS A 92 20.46 -0.25 -7.89
N THR A 93 20.94 -1.38 -7.38
CA THR A 93 22.07 -2.13 -7.98
C THR A 93 21.68 -2.76 -9.32
N LEU A 94 20.49 -3.37 -9.39
CA LEU A 94 19.96 -3.96 -10.62
C LEU A 94 19.68 -2.89 -11.67
N ASP A 95 19.08 -1.77 -11.29
CA ASP A 95 18.78 -0.65 -12.19
C ASP A 95 20.07 -0.09 -12.79
N LYS A 96 21.12 0.14 -11.97
CA LYS A 96 22.43 0.56 -12.47
C LYS A 96 23.03 -0.45 -13.45
N LYS A 97 22.95 -1.75 -13.12
CA LYS A 97 23.47 -2.83 -13.97
C LYS A 97 22.75 -2.87 -15.32
N TYR A 98 21.42 -2.85 -15.33
CA TYR A 98 20.64 -2.94 -16.56
C TYR A 98 20.64 -1.64 -17.35
N ALA A 99 20.71 -0.47 -16.69
CA ALA A 99 20.93 0.80 -17.35
C ALA A 99 22.22 0.80 -18.18
N ALA A 100 23.33 0.30 -17.61
CA ALA A 100 24.59 0.19 -18.34
C ALA A 100 24.48 -0.73 -19.56
N LEU A 101 23.86 -1.90 -19.41
CA LEU A 101 23.63 -2.83 -20.53
C LEU A 101 22.75 -2.23 -21.64
N ILE A 102 21.73 -1.45 -21.26
CA ILE A 102 20.88 -0.75 -22.23
C ILE A 102 21.68 0.32 -22.97
N VAL A 103 22.49 1.14 -22.26
CA VAL A 103 23.37 2.14 -22.88
C VAL A 103 24.35 1.47 -23.85
N GLU A 104 24.90 0.30 -23.54
CA GLU A 104 25.79 -0.43 -24.45
C GLU A 104 25.09 -0.86 -25.75
N ALA A 105 23.84 -1.33 -25.64
CA ALA A 105 23.04 -1.82 -26.76
C ALA A 105 22.46 -0.71 -27.67
N LEU A 106 22.39 0.53 -27.20
CA LEU A 106 21.82 1.64 -27.97
C LEU A 106 22.80 2.21 -29.00
N PRO A 107 22.32 2.74 -30.15
CA PRO A 107 23.14 3.54 -31.06
C PRO A 107 23.69 4.79 -30.36
N ALA A 108 24.88 5.27 -30.77
CA ALA A 108 25.56 6.42 -30.14
C ALA A 108 24.66 7.67 -29.99
N GLU A 109 23.82 7.96 -30.98
CA GLU A 109 22.88 9.08 -30.97
C GLU A 109 21.76 8.96 -29.92
N GLN A 110 21.44 7.74 -29.49
CA GLN A 110 20.39 7.46 -28.50
C GLN A 110 20.96 7.31 -27.08
N LYS A 111 22.26 7.01 -26.92
CA LYS A 111 22.93 6.87 -25.61
C LYS A 111 22.81 8.14 -24.78
N ALA A 112 23.22 9.27 -25.36
CA ALA A 112 23.21 10.57 -24.66
C ALA A 112 21.78 10.97 -24.23
N LYS A 113 20.77 10.72 -25.07
CA LYS A 113 19.36 10.98 -24.72
C LYS A 113 18.87 10.06 -23.60
N TYR A 114 19.24 8.78 -23.63
CA TYR A 114 18.85 7.82 -22.60
C TYR A 114 19.50 8.11 -21.25
N GLU A 115 20.77 8.52 -21.23
CA GLU A 115 21.45 8.95 -20.00
C GLU A 115 20.77 10.18 -19.37
N GLN A 116 20.30 11.13 -20.18
CA GLN A 116 19.54 12.29 -19.71
C GLN A 116 18.15 11.89 -19.17
N VAL A 117 17.49 10.91 -19.79
CA VAL A 117 16.23 10.32 -19.28
C VAL A 117 16.46 9.67 -17.92
N LEU A 118 17.51 8.85 -17.78
CA LEU A 118 17.86 8.22 -16.51
C LEU A 118 18.17 9.26 -15.41
N ALA A 119 18.91 10.31 -15.74
CA ALA A 119 19.19 11.40 -14.80
C ALA A 119 17.92 12.14 -14.36
N ALA A 120 16.96 12.35 -15.27
CA ALA A 120 15.68 12.98 -14.94
C ALA A 120 14.82 12.10 -14.02
N LEU A 121 14.80 10.78 -14.24
CA LEU A 121 14.10 9.82 -13.39
C LEU A 121 14.76 9.72 -12.00
N ALA A 122 16.09 9.61 -11.95
CA ALA A 122 16.84 9.58 -10.70
C ALA A 122 16.60 10.83 -9.84
N ALA A 123 16.62 12.02 -10.45
CA ALA A 123 16.35 13.28 -9.74
C ALA A 123 14.93 13.33 -9.15
N ARG A 124 13.92 12.78 -9.85
CA ARG A 124 12.56 12.66 -9.33
C ARG A 124 12.51 11.70 -8.14
N ASP A 125 13.15 10.54 -8.28
CA ASP A 125 13.13 9.50 -7.24
C ASP A 125 13.84 9.98 -5.96
N GLU A 126 14.96 10.70 -6.09
CA GLU A 126 15.64 11.37 -4.98
C GLU A 126 14.73 12.42 -4.30
N ALA A 127 14.00 13.22 -5.08
CA ALA A 127 13.04 14.19 -4.54
C ALA A 127 11.87 13.50 -3.81
N HIS A 128 11.39 12.37 -4.33
CA HIS A 128 10.35 11.55 -3.67
C HIS A 128 10.87 10.95 -2.36
N GLU A 129 12.08 10.37 -2.33
CA GLU A 129 12.70 9.84 -1.12
C GLU A 129 12.89 10.94 -0.06
N ALA A 130 13.34 12.13 -0.46
CA ALA A 130 13.52 13.28 0.43
C ALA A 130 12.17 13.76 1.03
N ALA A 131 11.15 13.94 0.19
CA ALA A 131 9.81 14.31 0.64
C ALA A 131 9.22 13.26 1.59
N GLN A 132 9.41 11.97 1.28
CA GLN A 132 8.94 10.87 2.10
C GLN A 132 9.63 10.84 3.47
N LYS A 133 10.94 11.13 3.52
CA LYS A 133 11.72 11.19 4.76
C LYS A 133 11.22 12.32 5.67
N GLU A 134 10.98 13.50 5.12
CA GLU A 134 10.42 14.62 5.87
C GLU A 134 9.02 14.31 6.42
N PHE A 135 8.16 13.72 5.59
CA PHE A 135 6.81 13.34 6.01
C PHE A 135 6.83 12.32 7.15
N ARG A 136 7.68 11.28 7.04
CA ARG A 136 7.90 10.30 8.13
C ARG A 136 8.35 10.97 9.42
N ALA A 137 9.31 11.90 9.33
CA ALA A 137 9.80 12.61 10.51
C ALA A 137 8.70 13.45 11.17
N ALA A 138 7.86 14.11 10.38
CA ALA A 138 6.71 14.85 10.89
C ALA A 138 5.71 13.92 11.60
N LEU A 139 5.34 12.80 10.99
CA LEU A 139 4.40 11.84 11.60
C LEU A 139 4.96 11.16 12.84
N ALA A 140 6.26 10.87 12.88
CA ALA A 140 6.93 10.30 14.05
C ALA A 140 6.81 11.24 15.26
N ARG A 141 7.07 12.54 15.07
CA ARG A 141 6.92 13.56 16.12
C ARG A 141 5.47 13.66 16.63
N ILE A 142 4.49 13.62 15.73
CA ILE A 142 3.07 13.65 16.11
C ILE A 142 2.73 12.44 16.98
N ARG A 143 3.16 11.25 16.55
CA ARG A 143 2.87 10.01 17.26
C ARG A 143 3.51 9.94 18.62
N GLU A 144 4.76 10.40 18.72
CA GLU A 144 5.48 10.53 19.99
C GLU A 144 4.72 11.47 20.94
N ALA A 145 4.34 12.66 20.47
CA ALA A 145 3.57 13.63 21.26
C ALA A 145 2.18 13.12 21.68
N GLN A 146 1.55 12.26 20.86
CA GLN A 146 0.24 11.68 21.16
C GLN A 146 0.32 10.39 21.99
N GLY A 147 1.51 9.86 22.25
CA GLY A 147 1.68 8.58 22.94
C GLY A 147 1.11 7.39 22.14
N VAL A 148 1.02 7.48 20.81
CA VAL A 148 0.49 6.41 19.96
C VAL A 148 1.50 5.28 19.83
N THR A 149 1.30 4.24 20.65
CA THR A 149 2.09 3.01 20.63
C THR A 149 1.58 2.05 19.54
N GLY A 150 2.48 1.29 18.93
CA GLY A 150 2.15 0.32 17.86
C GLY A 150 2.80 0.62 16.52
N ARG A 151 2.79 -0.33 15.60
CA ARG A 151 3.51 -0.22 14.32
C ARG A 151 2.82 0.79 13.39
N MET A 152 3.50 1.84 12.95
CA MET A 152 3.15 2.41 11.63
C MET A 152 3.63 1.37 10.62
N SER A 153 2.74 0.84 9.78
CA SER A 153 3.23 -0.02 8.71
C SER A 153 4.25 0.78 7.90
N ILE A 154 5.51 0.37 7.94
CA ILE A 154 6.59 0.95 7.12
C ILE A 154 6.27 0.87 5.63
N TYR A 155 5.37 -0.04 5.23
CA TYR A 155 4.86 -0.19 3.88
C TYR A 155 3.73 0.79 3.54
N ASN A 156 3.00 1.33 4.52
CA ASN A 156 1.86 2.22 4.31
C ASN A 156 2.02 3.49 5.14
N LEU A 157 2.68 4.49 4.55
CA LEU A 157 2.50 5.86 5.00
C LEU A 157 1.02 6.24 4.88
N PRO A 158 0.47 7.04 5.80
CA PRO A 158 -0.85 7.62 5.63
C PRO A 158 -0.93 8.30 4.26
N ASN A 159 -1.85 7.84 3.42
CA ASN A 159 -2.04 8.39 2.08
C ASN A 159 -3.27 9.29 2.00
N SER A 160 -4.01 9.41 3.11
CA SER A 160 -5.23 10.18 3.22
C SER A 160 -5.28 10.90 4.58
N LYS A 161 -6.07 11.98 4.66
CA LYS A 161 -6.30 12.70 5.92
C LYS A 161 -7.03 11.83 6.95
N THR A 162 -7.87 10.90 6.50
CA THR A 162 -8.50 9.88 7.37
C THR A 162 -7.47 8.93 7.99
N ASP A 163 -6.44 8.53 7.25
CA ASP A 163 -5.41 7.63 7.78
C ASP A 163 -4.60 8.31 8.89
N ILE A 164 -4.34 9.62 8.76
CA ILE A 164 -3.64 10.39 9.79
C ILE A 164 -4.38 10.30 11.13
N VAL A 165 -5.71 10.49 11.13
CA VAL A 165 -6.51 10.35 12.36
C VAL A 165 -6.35 8.95 12.95
N ARG A 166 -6.39 7.91 12.10
CA ARG A 166 -6.38 6.51 12.55
C ARG A 166 -5.02 6.02 13.02
N THR A 167 -3.93 6.53 12.45
CA THR A 167 -2.58 5.99 12.68
C THR A 167 -1.69 6.92 13.50
N CYS A 168 -2.02 8.20 13.59
CA CYS A 168 -1.16 9.21 14.21
C CYS A 168 -1.77 9.93 15.40
N VAL A 169 -3.10 9.87 15.58
CA VAL A 169 -3.80 10.50 16.70
C VAL A 169 -4.19 9.43 17.71
N ASN A 170 -3.97 9.70 19.00
CA ASN A 170 -4.35 8.76 20.05
C ASN A 170 -5.84 8.92 20.36
N VAL A 171 -6.65 8.03 19.81
CA VAL A 171 -8.12 8.05 19.93
C VAL A 171 -8.59 7.03 20.96
N THR A 172 -9.63 7.38 21.72
CA THR A 172 -10.27 6.46 22.68
C THR A 172 -11.03 5.34 21.95
N GLU A 173 -11.42 4.29 22.68
CA GLU A 173 -12.24 3.21 22.10
C GLU A 173 -13.60 3.72 21.60
N ASP A 174 -14.24 4.62 22.35
CA ASP A 174 -15.51 5.24 21.95
C ASP A 174 -15.35 6.10 20.69
N GLN A 175 -14.28 6.91 20.62
CA GLN A 175 -13.95 7.68 19.41
C GLN A 175 -13.70 6.74 18.23
N ARG A 176 -12.97 5.65 18.43
CA ARG A 176 -12.68 4.65 17.40
C ARG A 176 -13.97 3.99 16.89
N ALA A 177 -14.88 3.61 17.77
CA ALA A 177 -16.17 3.04 17.40
C ALA A 177 -17.03 4.03 16.59
N ALA A 178 -17.05 5.31 16.98
CA ALA A 178 -17.73 6.37 16.25
C ALA A 178 -17.08 6.63 14.87
N MET A 179 -15.75 6.63 14.77
CA MET A 179 -15.01 6.76 13.51
C MET A 179 -15.27 5.59 12.56
N ASP A 180 -15.41 4.37 13.07
CA ASP A 180 -15.83 3.19 12.29
C ASP A 180 -17.27 3.35 11.74
N GLY A 181 -18.12 4.11 12.42
CA GLY A 181 -19.43 4.57 11.91
C GLY A 181 -19.27 5.53 10.74
N VAL A 182 -18.56 6.64 10.94
CA VAL A 182 -18.26 7.65 9.89
C VAL A 182 -17.67 7.00 8.65
N GLN A 183 -16.74 6.06 8.84
CA GLN A 183 -16.10 5.36 7.73
C GLN A 183 -17.09 4.48 6.98
N ARG A 184 -17.97 3.73 7.67
CA ARG A 184 -19.00 2.92 7.02
C ARG A 184 -19.95 3.77 6.18
N ASP A 185 -20.38 4.91 6.71
CA ASP A 185 -21.28 5.83 6.02
C ASP A 185 -20.59 6.46 4.80
N ALA A 186 -19.32 6.84 4.94
CA ALA A 186 -18.49 7.30 3.84
C ALA A 186 -18.36 6.24 2.74
N TRP A 187 -18.08 4.97 3.08
CA TRP A 187 -18.01 3.88 2.10
C TRP A 187 -19.36 3.61 1.43
N ALA A 188 -20.47 3.73 2.15
CA ALA A 188 -21.81 3.62 1.57
C ALA A 188 -22.04 4.75 0.56
N GLY A 189 -21.83 6.01 0.95
CA GLY A 189 -21.97 7.17 0.07
C GLY A 189 -21.01 7.13 -1.13
N MET A 190 -19.81 6.57 -0.97
CA MET A 190 -18.89 6.36 -2.08
C MET A 190 -19.43 5.37 -3.10
N ARG A 191 -19.98 4.23 -2.64
CA ARG A 191 -20.56 3.22 -3.54
C ARG A 191 -21.73 3.79 -4.33
N ASP A 192 -22.55 4.63 -3.70
CA ASP A 192 -23.67 5.29 -4.36
C ASP A 192 -23.16 6.28 -5.42
N LYS A 193 -22.25 7.19 -5.06
CA LYS A 193 -21.65 8.14 -6.04
C LYS A 193 -20.90 7.43 -7.17
N MET A 194 -20.20 6.33 -6.88
CA MET A 194 -19.48 5.54 -7.90
C MET A 194 -20.44 4.84 -8.86
N ARG A 195 -21.67 4.54 -8.44
CA ARG A 195 -22.70 3.97 -9.33
C ARG A 195 -23.09 4.96 -10.43
N ASP A 196 -23.07 6.26 -10.10
CA ASP A 196 -23.44 7.34 -11.02
C ASP A 196 -22.30 7.73 -11.99
N VAL A 197 -21.08 7.20 -11.78
CA VAL A 197 -19.96 7.43 -12.70
C VAL A 197 -20.17 6.64 -13.99
N VAL A 198 -20.29 7.34 -15.11
CA VAL A 198 -20.48 6.75 -16.44
C VAL A 198 -19.29 5.85 -16.80
N ARG A 199 -19.55 4.55 -16.96
CA ARG A 199 -18.55 3.56 -17.36
C ARG A 199 -18.19 3.71 -18.84
N PRO A 200 -16.92 3.45 -19.23
CA PRO A 200 -16.56 3.39 -20.64
C PRO A 200 -17.36 2.31 -21.36
N GLN A 201 -18.00 2.66 -22.47
CA GLN A 201 -18.63 1.66 -23.35
C GLN A 201 -17.58 0.81 -24.07
N ASN A 202 -16.41 1.40 -24.35
CA ASN A 202 -15.27 0.73 -24.95
C ASN A 202 -14.03 0.85 -24.04
N TRP A 203 -13.60 -0.26 -23.44
CA TRP A 203 -12.38 -0.31 -22.60
C TRP A 203 -11.08 -0.25 -23.41
N GLY A 204 -11.14 -0.42 -24.73
CA GLY A 204 -10.00 -0.18 -25.62
C GLY A 204 -9.68 1.31 -25.80
N ASP A 205 -10.65 2.18 -25.57
CA ASP A 205 -10.47 3.63 -25.66
C ASP A 205 -9.70 4.17 -24.44
N ALA A 206 -8.52 4.72 -24.68
CA ALA A 206 -7.66 5.28 -23.65
C ALA A 206 -8.26 6.55 -23.02
N GLU A 207 -8.92 7.40 -23.81
CA GLU A 207 -9.51 8.64 -23.32
C GLU A 207 -10.75 8.37 -22.46
N ALA A 208 -11.60 7.43 -22.88
CA ALA A 208 -12.77 7.02 -22.09
C ALA A 208 -12.36 6.40 -20.74
N ARG A 209 -11.32 5.55 -20.73
CA ARG A 209 -10.74 5.01 -19.49
C ARG A 209 -10.15 6.09 -18.58
N GLN A 210 -9.44 7.06 -19.16
CA GLN A 210 -8.87 8.18 -18.42
C GLN A 210 -9.98 9.01 -17.75
N LYS A 211 -11.02 9.41 -18.49
CA LYS A 211 -12.17 10.16 -17.96
C LYS A 211 -12.88 9.41 -16.83
N PHE A 212 -13.09 8.10 -17.00
CA PHE A 212 -13.66 7.26 -15.94
C PHE A 212 -12.77 7.23 -14.69
N GLY A 213 -11.45 7.02 -14.86
CA GLY A 213 -10.50 7.00 -13.76
C GLY A 213 -10.44 8.32 -12.99
N GLU A 214 -10.47 9.46 -13.70
CA GLU A 214 -10.52 10.79 -13.09
C GLU A 214 -11.83 11.03 -12.33
N ALA A 215 -12.97 10.62 -12.88
CA ALA A 215 -14.25 10.73 -12.20
C ALA A 215 -14.30 9.89 -10.91
N MET A 216 -13.81 8.64 -10.97
CA MET A 216 -13.69 7.77 -9.79
C MET A 216 -12.76 8.35 -8.73
N ARG A 217 -11.63 8.95 -9.15
CA ARG A 217 -10.70 9.65 -8.26
C ARG A 217 -11.38 10.81 -7.54
N LYS A 218 -12.10 11.67 -8.26
CA LYS A 218 -12.84 12.81 -7.68
C LYS A 218 -13.88 12.36 -6.66
N VAL A 219 -14.65 11.31 -6.98
CA VAL A 219 -15.63 10.75 -6.04
C VAL A 219 -14.95 10.28 -4.75
N ARG A 220 -13.82 9.57 -4.87
CA ARG A 220 -13.05 9.11 -3.72
C ARG A 220 -12.51 10.27 -2.88
N GLU A 221 -11.85 11.25 -3.51
CA GLU A 221 -11.29 12.43 -2.84
C GLU A 221 -12.36 13.21 -2.06
N GLN A 222 -13.55 13.38 -2.65
CA GLN A 222 -14.69 14.02 -1.98
C GLN A 222 -15.12 13.24 -0.74
N VAL A 223 -15.30 11.92 -0.86
CA VAL A 223 -15.73 11.09 0.26
C VAL A 223 -14.65 11.03 1.35
N GLU A 224 -13.38 10.90 0.99
CA GLU A 224 -12.28 10.89 1.96
C GLU A 224 -12.18 12.22 2.72
N THR A 225 -12.42 13.34 2.04
CA THR A 225 -12.47 14.66 2.68
C THR A 225 -13.63 14.74 3.66
N GLN A 226 -14.83 14.34 3.26
CA GLN A 226 -16.02 14.30 4.13
C GLN A 226 -15.81 13.38 5.34
N ALA A 227 -15.20 12.21 5.12
CA ALA A 227 -14.87 11.28 6.19
C ALA A 227 -13.84 11.86 7.16
N ALA A 228 -12.80 12.52 6.65
CA ALA A 228 -11.81 13.18 7.50
C ALA A 228 -12.44 14.28 8.35
N GLU A 229 -13.27 15.14 7.77
CA GLU A 229 -14.02 16.17 8.49
C GLU A 229 -14.92 15.57 9.59
N GLY A 230 -15.67 14.51 9.26
CA GLY A 230 -16.49 13.77 10.22
C GLY A 230 -15.68 13.18 11.37
N MET A 231 -14.50 12.62 11.09
CA MET A 231 -13.61 12.08 12.12
C MET A 231 -13.02 13.18 13.01
N VAL A 232 -12.70 14.35 12.45
CA VAL A 232 -12.11 15.49 13.19
C VAL A 232 -13.10 16.10 14.18
N ILE A 233 -14.40 16.06 13.90
CA ILE A 233 -15.44 16.52 14.84
C ILE A 233 -15.42 15.68 16.13
N LEU A 234 -15.05 14.40 16.04
CA LEU A 234 -14.99 13.49 17.18
C LEU A 234 -13.75 13.71 18.06
N LEU A 235 -12.79 14.51 17.61
CA LEU A 235 -11.53 14.75 18.30
C LEU A 235 -11.66 15.86 19.35
N ASN A 236 -10.86 15.77 20.42
CA ASN A 236 -10.63 16.89 21.34
C ASN A 236 -9.64 17.91 20.74
N GLU A 237 -9.44 19.04 21.40
CA GLU A 237 -8.60 20.13 20.86
C GLU A 237 -7.12 19.74 20.68
N GLU A 238 -6.56 18.92 21.56
CA GLU A 238 -5.17 18.46 21.42
C GLU A 238 -5.02 17.49 20.24
N GLN A 239 -5.95 16.55 20.10
CA GLN A 239 -6.03 15.63 18.98
C GLN A 239 -6.25 16.36 17.64
N LYS A 240 -7.08 17.42 17.63
CA LYS A 240 -7.28 18.27 16.44
C LYS A 240 -5.99 18.97 16.01
N LYS A 241 -5.20 19.50 16.95
CA LYS A 241 -3.89 20.09 16.65
C LYS A 241 -2.92 19.07 16.06
N ALA A 242 -2.90 17.86 16.61
CA ALA A 242 -2.10 16.75 16.08
C ALA A 242 -2.53 16.38 14.65
N TYR A 243 -3.84 16.27 14.41
CA TYR A 243 -4.40 16.06 13.07
C TYR A 243 -4.01 17.17 12.10
N GLN A 244 -4.20 18.44 12.45
CA GLN A 244 -3.89 19.58 11.58
C GLN A 244 -2.40 19.60 11.19
N THR A 245 -1.52 19.32 12.15
CA THR A 245 -0.07 19.19 11.89
C THR A 245 0.22 18.07 10.89
N GLY A 246 -0.42 16.91 11.07
CA GLY A 246 -0.27 15.77 10.17
C GLY A 246 -0.83 16.06 8.78
N ALA A 247 -2.00 16.67 8.70
CA ALA A 247 -2.67 17.03 7.45
C ALA A 247 -1.84 18.03 6.65
N ALA A 248 -1.27 19.05 7.32
CA ALA A 248 -0.35 19.98 6.68
C ALA A 248 0.93 19.30 6.17
N ALA A 249 1.46 18.33 6.92
CA ALA A 249 2.62 17.54 6.48
C ALA A 249 2.30 16.66 5.26
N LEU A 250 1.10 16.08 5.19
CA LEU A 250 0.64 15.33 4.02
C LEU A 250 0.46 16.24 2.80
N ASP A 251 -0.16 17.41 2.99
CA ASP A 251 -0.35 18.39 1.91
C ASP A 251 1.02 18.87 1.37
N ALA A 252 1.99 19.12 2.25
CA ALA A 252 3.36 19.47 1.87
C ALA A 252 4.08 18.33 1.13
N TYR A 253 3.92 17.09 1.59
CA TYR A 253 4.46 15.89 0.93
C TYR A 253 3.89 15.75 -0.50
N ASN A 254 2.57 15.79 -0.64
CA ASN A 254 1.90 15.65 -1.94
C ASN A 254 2.33 16.77 -2.91
N LYS A 255 2.47 18.01 -2.42
CA LYS A 255 2.98 19.12 -3.22
C LYS A 255 4.39 18.86 -3.75
N LYS A 256 5.31 18.40 -2.90
CA LYS A 256 6.70 18.10 -3.31
C LYS A 256 6.77 16.96 -4.33
N VAL A 257 5.96 15.92 -4.15
CA VAL A 257 5.85 14.81 -5.10
C VAL A 257 5.33 15.31 -6.45
N ALA A 258 4.25 16.11 -6.45
CA ALA A 258 3.70 16.68 -7.68
C ALA A 258 4.71 17.58 -8.41
N GLU A 259 5.43 18.45 -7.68
CA GLU A 259 6.48 19.31 -8.27
C GLU A 259 7.64 18.50 -8.86
N ALA A 260 8.04 17.39 -8.21
CA ALA A 260 9.07 16.49 -8.71
C ALA A 260 8.62 15.74 -9.97
N ASP A 261 7.39 15.22 -9.97
CA ASP A 261 6.76 14.58 -11.12
C ASP A 261 6.65 15.54 -12.31
N ASP A 262 6.17 16.77 -12.09
CA ASP A 262 6.04 17.79 -13.12
C ASP A 262 7.41 18.20 -13.70
N ALA A 263 8.43 18.34 -12.86
CA ALA A 263 9.78 18.65 -13.30
C ALA A 263 10.39 17.52 -14.13
N CYS A 264 10.13 16.26 -13.73
CA CYS A 264 10.54 15.08 -14.49
C CYS A 264 9.82 15.03 -15.85
N GLU A 265 8.49 15.21 -15.85
CA GLU A 265 7.67 15.18 -17.06
C GLU A 265 8.11 16.24 -18.08
N LYS A 266 8.36 17.48 -17.64
CA LYS A 266 8.90 18.54 -18.51
C LYS A 266 10.21 18.12 -19.18
N LYS A 267 11.16 17.57 -18.40
CA LYS A 267 12.42 17.05 -18.94
C LYS A 267 12.19 15.89 -19.92
N LEU A 268 11.31 14.94 -19.60
CA LEU A 268 11.01 13.83 -20.51
C LEU A 268 10.37 14.32 -21.82
N ILE A 269 9.48 15.30 -21.78
CA ILE A 269 8.87 15.91 -22.97
C ILE A 269 9.95 16.56 -23.85
N GLU A 270 10.87 17.32 -23.25
CA GLU A 270 12.00 17.93 -23.96
C GLU A 270 12.91 16.89 -24.63
N LEU A 271 13.14 15.75 -23.95
CA LEU A 271 14.08 14.72 -24.42
C LEU A 271 13.51 13.76 -25.46
N VAL A 272 12.27 13.31 -25.27
CA VAL A 272 11.67 12.23 -26.08
C VAL A 272 10.37 12.64 -26.79
N GLY A 273 9.88 13.85 -26.55
CA GLY A 273 8.62 14.35 -27.10
C GLY A 273 7.39 13.94 -26.27
N ALA A 274 6.30 14.70 -26.42
CA ALA A 274 5.10 14.57 -25.60
C ALA A 274 4.44 13.18 -25.68
N GLU A 275 4.36 12.57 -26.86
CA GLU A 275 3.73 11.25 -27.01
C GLU A 275 4.52 10.14 -26.30
N LYS A 276 5.85 10.14 -26.42
CA LYS A 276 6.70 9.14 -25.76
C LYS A 276 6.76 9.36 -24.25
N ALA A 277 6.81 10.61 -23.79
CA ALA A 277 6.72 10.94 -22.37
C ALA A 277 5.38 10.45 -21.77
N LYS A 278 4.26 10.67 -22.49
CA LYS A 278 2.94 10.18 -22.09
C LYS A 278 2.88 8.63 -22.05
N ALA A 279 3.50 7.96 -23.01
CA ALA A 279 3.58 6.49 -23.04
C ALA A 279 4.43 5.93 -21.88
N LEU A 280 5.56 6.57 -21.55
CA LEU A 280 6.39 6.21 -20.39
C LEU A 280 5.60 6.34 -19.08
N ARG A 281 4.82 7.41 -18.93
CA ARG A 281 3.91 7.62 -17.79
C ARG A 281 2.84 6.53 -17.74
N ALA A 282 2.17 6.24 -18.85
CA ALA A 282 1.11 5.23 -18.91
C ALA A 282 1.62 3.80 -18.61
N GLY A 283 2.82 3.45 -19.08
CA GLY A 283 3.47 2.17 -18.80
C GLY A 283 3.88 2.02 -17.33
N TRP A 284 4.29 3.11 -16.69
CA TRP A 284 4.60 3.16 -15.25
C TRP A 284 3.38 2.81 -14.37
N TRP A 285 2.20 3.33 -14.70
CA TRP A 285 0.98 2.98 -13.97
C TRP A 285 0.55 1.52 -14.19
N GLN A 286 0.88 0.91 -15.33
CA GLN A 286 0.52 -0.48 -15.65
C GLN A 286 1.43 -1.53 -15.01
N GLN A 287 2.67 -1.18 -14.64
CA GLN A 287 3.64 -2.11 -14.03
C GLN A 287 3.62 -2.15 -12.50
N VAL A 288 2.95 -1.19 -11.85
CA VAL A 288 2.64 -1.31 -10.42
C VAL A 288 1.65 -2.47 -10.27
N PRO A 289 2.00 -3.58 -9.61
CA PRO A 289 1.05 -4.67 -9.40
C PRO A 289 -0.22 -4.09 -8.76
N PRO A 290 -1.42 -4.55 -9.13
CA PRO A 290 -2.70 -3.97 -8.66
C PRO A 290 -2.87 -3.96 -7.13
N ILE A 291 -1.97 -4.62 -6.40
CA ILE A 291 -1.86 -4.60 -4.93
C ILE A 291 -1.30 -3.27 -4.40
N ILE A 292 -0.42 -2.60 -5.15
CA ILE A 292 0.23 -1.33 -4.73
C ILE A 292 -0.46 -0.11 -5.36
N GLN A 293 -1.32 -0.29 -6.36
CA GLN A 293 -2.20 0.79 -6.80
C GLN A 293 -3.23 1.09 -5.70
N PRO A 294 -3.29 2.32 -5.17
CA PRO A 294 -4.41 2.71 -4.32
C PRO A 294 -5.66 2.79 -5.20
N GLY A 295 -6.46 1.72 -5.21
CA GLY A 295 -7.78 1.71 -5.85
C GLY A 295 -7.91 0.99 -7.19
N GLY A 296 -7.10 -0.05 -7.48
CA GLY A 296 -7.42 -0.95 -8.59
C GLY A 296 -8.80 -1.60 -8.39
N PRO A 297 -9.69 -1.67 -9.40
CA PRO A 297 -10.92 -2.44 -9.28
C PRO A 297 -10.59 -3.91 -9.01
N PRO A 298 -11.42 -4.65 -8.26
CA PRO A 298 -11.20 -6.09 -8.09
C PRO A 298 -11.13 -6.71 -9.47
N GLY A 299 -9.97 -7.31 -9.80
CA GLY A 299 -9.76 -8.07 -11.01
C GLY A 299 -10.65 -9.31 -11.00
N GLY A 300 -11.92 -9.13 -11.33
CA GLY A 300 -12.78 -10.22 -11.74
C GLY A 300 -12.37 -10.68 -13.13
N PRO A 301 -12.48 -11.99 -13.45
CA PRO A 301 -12.36 -12.44 -14.83
C PRO A 301 -13.37 -11.66 -15.70
N PRO A 302 -13.06 -11.41 -16.98
CA PRO A 302 -14.03 -10.80 -17.88
C PRO A 302 -15.33 -11.60 -17.83
N PRO A 303 -16.50 -10.94 -17.87
CA PRO A 303 -17.76 -11.65 -17.97
C PRO A 303 -17.67 -12.60 -19.16
N LYS A 304 -17.93 -13.89 -18.93
CA LYS A 304 -18.14 -14.83 -20.01
C LYS A 304 -19.21 -14.21 -20.90
N GLY A 305 -18.86 -14.00 -22.17
CA GLY A 305 -19.79 -13.44 -23.14
C GLY A 305 -21.10 -14.19 -23.06
N ASP A 306 -22.19 -13.42 -23.03
CA ASP A 306 -23.54 -13.94 -23.11
C ASP A 306 -23.63 -14.84 -24.36
N GLU A 307 -23.64 -16.15 -24.14
CA GLU A 307 -24.18 -17.08 -25.12
C GLU A 307 -25.64 -16.69 -25.30
N ALA A 308 -25.93 -16.24 -26.52
CA ALA A 308 -27.20 -15.74 -26.98
C ALA A 308 -28.36 -16.64 -26.51
N ALA A 309 -29.21 -16.10 -25.63
CA ALA A 309 -30.57 -16.59 -25.50
C ALA A 309 -31.31 -16.29 -26.83
N PRO A 310 -31.96 -17.27 -27.48
CA PRO A 310 -32.64 -17.04 -28.74
C PRO A 310 -33.81 -16.09 -28.53
N ARG A 311 -33.85 -15.04 -29.37
CA ARG A 311 -34.97 -14.10 -29.46
C ARG A 311 -36.23 -14.87 -29.85
N ALA A 312 -37.23 -14.88 -28.98
CA ALA A 312 -38.59 -15.20 -29.37
C ALA A 312 -39.05 -14.12 -30.36
N THR A 313 -39.31 -14.57 -31.58
CA THR A 313 -39.96 -13.78 -32.63
C THR A 313 -41.45 -13.71 -32.32
N GLU A 314 -42.03 -12.53 -32.53
CA GLU A 314 -43.47 -12.33 -32.64
C GLU A 314 -44.02 -13.21 -33.77
N PHE A 315 -44.90 -14.15 -33.42
CA PHE A 315 -46.20 -14.47 -34.02
C PHE A 315 -46.73 -15.76 -33.39
#